data_AF-A0A9P6DJF1-F1
#
_entry.id   AF-A0A9P6DJF1-F1
#
_cell.length_a   1.000
_cell.length_b   1.000
_cell.length_c   1.000
_cell.angle_alpha   90.00
_cell.angle_beta   90.00
_cell.angle_gamma   90.00
#
_symmetry.space_group_name_H-M   'P 1'
#
loop_
_entity.id
_entity.type
_entity.pdbx_description
1 polymer ?
#
loop_
_entity_poly.entity_id
_entity_poly.type
_entity_poly.pdbx_seq_one_letter_code
_entity_poly.pdbx_strand_id
1 'polypeptide(L)'
;ELLWDVKTRWDSSHGMLERAIAAQPAIKAMLGKHKFRELQSKNLSDEQWNLADKICEILSFPHSIQQLMSGEATPILSGVLPAFQQLQNCWEDHAAKQHDISWYVYEGMEWLNKYHDKAGKSPTYVIAM
;
A
#
# COMPACT_ATOMS: atom_id res chain seq x y z
N GLU A 1 -2.58 -11.79 -14.46
CA GLU A 1 -3.76 -12.59 -14.06
C GLU A 1 -4.51 -11.89 -12.93
N LEU A 2 -5.82 -12.13 -12.77
CA LEU A 2 -6.56 -11.67 -11.60
C LEU A 2 -6.11 -12.54 -10.41
N LEU A 3 -5.14 -12.03 -9.64
CA LEU A 3 -4.79 -12.62 -8.35
C LEU A 3 -6.03 -12.58 -7.48
N TRP A 4 -6.50 -13.76 -7.06
CA TRP A 4 -7.57 -13.86 -6.08
C TRP A 4 -7.15 -13.12 -4.82
N ASP A 5 -8.04 -12.28 -4.32
CA ASP A 5 -7.86 -11.55 -3.08
C ASP A 5 -7.46 -12.56 -1.99
N VAL A 6 -6.23 -12.44 -1.48
CA VAL A 6 -5.79 -13.24 -0.31
C VAL A 6 -6.85 -13.06 0.77
N LYS A 7 -7.18 -14.12 1.53
CA LYS A 7 -8.32 -14.09 2.49
C LYS A 7 -8.25 -12.92 3.50
N THR A 8 -7.05 -12.41 3.76
CA THR A 8 -6.76 -11.24 4.61
C THR A 8 -6.84 -9.89 3.89
N ARG A 9 -6.88 -9.86 2.55
CA ARG A 9 -7.00 -8.68 1.67
C ARG A 9 -5.96 -7.58 1.90
N TRP A 10 -4.80 -7.94 2.48
CA TRP A 10 -3.78 -6.98 2.90
C TRP A 10 -3.22 -6.11 1.75
N ASP A 11 -3.31 -6.59 0.52
CA ASP A 11 -2.77 -5.93 -0.68
C ASP A 11 -3.84 -5.40 -1.65
N SER A 12 -5.11 -5.60 -1.29
CA SER A 12 -6.27 -5.34 -2.17
C SER A 12 -6.36 -3.86 -2.56
N SER A 13 -6.10 -2.96 -1.62
CA SER A 13 -6.16 -1.51 -1.83
C SER A 13 -5.10 -1.02 -2.81
N HIS A 14 -3.86 -1.50 -2.68
CA HIS A 14 -2.77 -1.16 -3.60
C HIS A 14 -3.10 -1.64 -5.02
N GLY A 15 -3.42 -2.93 -5.18
CA GLY A 15 -3.77 -3.48 -6.49
C GLY A 15 -5.05 -2.89 -7.09
N MET A 16 -6.01 -2.44 -6.27
CA MET A 16 -7.18 -1.71 -6.75
C MET A 16 -6.78 -0.33 -7.30
N LEU A 17 -5.99 0.44 -6.55
CA LEU A 17 -5.55 1.78 -6.97
C LEU A 17 -4.68 1.71 -8.22
N GLU A 18 -3.69 0.82 -8.27
CA GLU A 18 -2.82 0.62 -9.42
C GLU A 18 -3.64 0.36 -10.70
N ARG A 19 -4.61 -0.56 -10.63
CA ARG A 19 -5.51 -0.85 -11.76
C ARG A 19 -6.40 0.34 -12.11
N ALA A 20 -6.92 1.05 -11.12
CA ALA A 20 -7.78 2.21 -11.34
C ALA A 20 -7.01 3.34 -12.04
N ILE A 21 -5.75 3.58 -11.63
CA ILE A 21 -4.85 4.57 -12.23
C ILE A 21 -4.53 4.16 -13.67
N ALA A 22 -4.12 2.90 -13.91
CA ALA A 22 -3.86 2.40 -15.26
C ALA A 22 -5.08 2.49 -16.18
N ALA A 23 -6.29 2.29 -15.63
CA ALA A 23 -7.55 2.39 -16.36
C ALA A 23 -8.16 3.79 -16.37
N GLN A 24 -7.50 4.82 -15.82
CA GLN A 24 -8.05 6.17 -15.68
C GLN A 24 -8.65 6.74 -16.98
N PRO A 25 -8.01 6.62 -18.17
CA PRO A 25 -8.59 7.13 -19.41
C PRO A 25 -9.90 6.42 -19.79
N ALA A 26 -9.94 5.10 -19.58
CA ALA A 26 -11.13 4.30 -19.85
C ALA A 26 -12.27 4.61 -18.86
N ILE A 27 -11.95 4.82 -17.58
CA ILE A 27 -12.90 5.22 -16.54
C ILE A 27 -13.50 6.59 -16.88
N LYS A 28 -12.67 7.59 -17.20
CA LYS A 28 -13.13 8.93 -17.60
C LYS A 28 -14.02 8.86 -18.85
N ALA A 29 -13.62 8.10 -19.88
CA ALA A 29 -14.40 7.93 -21.10
C ALA A 29 -15.73 7.20 -20.85
N MET A 30 -15.76 6.22 -19.94
CA MET A 30 -16.97 5.49 -19.57
C MET A 30 -17.95 6.39 -18.82
N LEU A 31 -17.47 7.16 -17.83
CA LEU A 31 -18.29 8.09 -17.06
C LEU A 31 -18.86 9.23 -17.90
N GLY A 32 -18.22 9.59 -19.02
CA GLY A 32 -18.75 10.55 -19.99
C GLY A 32 -20.00 10.07 -20.76
N LYS A 33 -20.32 8.77 -20.74
CA LYS A 33 -21.48 8.22 -21.47
C LYS A 33 -22.77 8.39 -20.67
N HIS A 34 -23.87 8.72 -21.36
CA HIS A 34 -25.20 8.88 -20.75
C HIS A 34 -25.66 7.64 -19.94
N LYS A 35 -25.22 6.44 -20.33
CA LYS A 35 -25.51 5.18 -19.63
C LYS A 35 -25.03 5.16 -18.17
N PHE A 36 -24.03 5.97 -17.81
CA PHE A 36 -23.42 5.99 -16.48
C PHE A 36 -23.62 7.33 -15.76
N ARG A 37 -24.69 8.06 -16.10
CA ARG A 37 -24.99 9.40 -15.55
C ARG A 37 -25.00 9.43 -14.01
N GLU A 38 -25.49 8.38 -13.37
CA GLU A 38 -25.53 8.27 -11.90
C GLU A 38 -24.12 8.23 -11.27
N LEU A 39 -23.16 7.63 -11.97
CA LEU A 39 -21.77 7.52 -11.52
C LEU A 39 -20.93 8.76 -11.82
N GLN A 40 -21.44 9.72 -12.61
CA GLN A 40 -20.74 10.98 -12.87
C GLN A 40 -20.48 11.76 -11.58
N SER A 41 -21.37 11.64 -10.60
CA SER A 41 -21.21 12.22 -9.26
C SER A 41 -20.03 11.64 -8.46
N LYS A 42 -19.51 10.49 -8.89
CA LYS A 42 -18.37 9.78 -8.28
C LYS A 42 -17.09 9.93 -9.07
N ASN A 43 -17.08 10.76 -10.12
CA ASN A 43 -15.87 11.00 -10.90
C ASN A 43 -14.84 11.74 -10.04
N LEU A 44 -13.61 11.26 -10.07
CA LEU A 44 -12.51 11.91 -9.37
C LEU A 44 -11.99 13.09 -10.20
N SER A 45 -11.71 14.21 -9.53
CA SER A 45 -11.00 15.34 -10.14
C SER A 45 -9.56 14.95 -10.47
N ASP A 46 -8.89 15.75 -11.30
CA ASP A 46 -7.48 15.51 -11.62
C ASP A 46 -6.59 15.59 -10.37
N GLU A 47 -6.92 16.46 -9.42
CA GLU A 47 -6.25 16.52 -8.11
C GLU A 47 -6.44 15.24 -7.30
N GLN A 48 -7.66 14.68 -7.30
CA GLN A 48 -7.95 13.42 -6.61
C GLN A 48 -7.26 12.23 -7.27
N TRP A 49 -7.12 12.22 -8.60
CA TRP A 49 -6.33 11.23 -9.31
C TRP A 49 -4.83 11.34 -8.98
N ASN A 50 -4.29 12.56 -8.92
CA ASN A 50 -2.91 12.77 -8.51
C ASN A 50 -2.67 12.34 -7.05
N LEU A 51 -3.63 12.58 -6.16
CA LEU A 51 -3.55 12.10 -4.79
C LEU A 51 -3.62 10.56 -4.73
N ALA A 52 -4.50 9.94 -5.52
CA ALA A 52 -4.60 8.49 -5.61
C ALA A 52 -3.28 7.85 -6.09
N ASP A 53 -2.60 8.47 -7.05
CA ASP A 53 -1.29 8.07 -7.56
C ASP A 53 -0.23 8.11 -6.46
N LYS A 54 -0.15 9.21 -5.71
CA LYS A 54 0.76 9.35 -4.55
C LYS A 54 0.47 8.33 -3.46
N ILE A 55 -0.80 8.09 -3.14
CA ILE A 55 -1.17 7.04 -2.15
C ILE A 55 -0.78 5.66 -2.68
N CYS A 56 -0.94 5.40 -3.98
CA CYS A 56 -0.51 4.16 -4.59
C CYS A 56 1.01 3.98 -4.46
N GLU A 57 1.80 5.05 -4.67
CA GLU A 57 3.25 5.04 -4.45
C GLU A 57 3.61 4.70 -3.00
N ILE A 58 2.97 5.31 -2.00
CA ILE A 58 3.18 5.00 -0.57
C ILE A 58 2.88 3.52 -0.28
N LEU A 59 1.82 2.97 -0.87
CA LEU A 59 1.41 1.58 -0.68
C LEU A 59 2.30 0.57 -1.45
N SER A 60 3.09 1.02 -2.42
CA SER A 60 4.00 0.16 -3.16
C SER A 60 5.16 -0.37 -2.30
N PHE A 61 5.58 0.38 -1.27
CA PHE A 61 6.61 -0.03 -0.32
C PHE A 61 6.20 -1.27 0.51
N PRO A 62 5.08 -1.25 1.27
CA PRO A 62 4.64 -2.43 1.99
C PRO A 62 4.24 -3.58 1.04
N HIS A 63 3.70 -3.27 -0.15
CA HIS A 63 3.46 -4.28 -1.19
C HIS A 63 4.73 -5.06 -1.53
N SER A 64 5.82 -4.35 -1.82
CA SER A 64 7.11 -4.96 -2.20
C SER A 64 7.67 -5.87 -1.10
N ILE A 65 7.60 -5.40 0.16
CA ILE A 65 8.04 -6.18 1.32
C ILE A 65 7.16 -7.42 1.54
N GLN A 66 5.84 -7.29 1.40
CA GLN A 66 4.94 -8.41 1.48
C GLN A 66 5.24 -9.46 0.41
N GLN A 67 5.46 -9.04 -0.84
CA GLN A 67 5.79 -9.96 -1.94
C GLN A 67 7.10 -10.69 -1.69
N LEU A 68 8.13 -9.99 -1.19
CA LEU A 68 9.40 -10.61 -0.77
C LEU A 68 9.17 -11.70 0.28
N MET A 69 8.42 -11.41 1.33
CA MET A 69 8.14 -12.36 2.42
C MET A 69 7.22 -13.51 2.00
N SER A 70 6.33 -13.28 1.03
CA SER A 70 5.37 -14.29 0.56
C SER A 70 5.95 -15.20 -0.54
N GLY A 71 7.00 -14.74 -1.23
CA GLY A 71 7.67 -15.50 -2.30
C GLY A 71 8.60 -16.61 -1.81
N GLU A 72 8.83 -16.68 -0.50
CA GLU A 72 9.83 -17.54 0.11
C GLU A 72 9.20 -18.86 0.56
N ALA A 73 9.83 -19.97 0.17
CA ALA A 73 9.30 -21.32 0.43
C ALA A 73 9.45 -21.75 1.90
N THR A 74 10.27 -21.01 2.66
CA THR A 74 10.53 -21.24 4.08
C THR A 74 10.06 -20.05 4.91
N PRO A 75 9.49 -20.25 6.12
CA PRO A 75 9.02 -19.15 6.95
C PRO A 75 10.17 -18.22 7.35
N ILE A 76 10.18 -16.99 6.83
CA ILE A 76 11.19 -15.96 7.14
C ILE A 76 10.80 -15.18 8.39
N LEU A 77 10.66 -15.87 9.51
CA LEU A 77 10.35 -15.19 10.77
C LEU A 77 11.45 -14.20 11.18
N SER A 78 12.71 -14.56 10.88
CA SER A 78 13.90 -13.74 11.13
C SER A 78 13.94 -12.44 10.33
N GLY A 79 13.26 -12.39 9.18
CA GLY A 79 13.26 -11.23 8.29
C GLY A 79 12.15 -10.23 8.57
N VAL A 80 11.18 -10.55 9.43
CA VAL A 80 10.03 -9.67 9.70
C VAL A 80 10.45 -8.36 10.37
N LEU A 81 11.28 -8.42 11.42
CA LEU A 81 11.75 -7.23 12.12
C LEU A 81 12.67 -6.36 11.22
N PRO A 82 13.67 -6.93 10.50
CA PRO A 82 14.42 -6.19 9.49
C PRO A 82 13.55 -5.55 8.41
N ALA A 83 12.53 -6.25 7.92
CA ALA A 83 11.61 -5.74 6.90
C ALA A 83 10.79 -4.54 7.41
N PHE A 84 10.33 -4.59 8.67
CA PHE A 84 9.65 -3.44 9.28
C PHE A 84 10.57 -2.24 9.40
N GLN A 85 11.81 -2.43 9.84
CA GLN A 85 12.79 -1.34 9.91
C GLN A 85 13.10 -0.75 8.53
N GLN A 86 13.23 -1.60 7.52
CA GLN A 86 13.45 -1.14 6.15
C GLN A 86 12.25 -0.33 5.63
N LEU A 87 11.03 -0.76 5.91
CA LEU A 87 9.81 -0.03 5.55
C LEU A 87 9.77 1.36 6.21
N GLN A 88 10.09 1.43 7.51
CA GLN A 88 10.16 2.70 8.24
C GLN A 88 11.13 3.67 7.55
N ASN A 89 12.36 3.21 7.27
CA ASN A 89 13.38 4.05 6.63
C ASN A 89 12.92 4.54 5.24
N CYS A 90 12.33 3.65 4.41
CA CYS A 90 11.82 4.03 3.10
C CYS A 90 10.71 5.09 3.19
N TRP A 91 9.82 4.95 4.17
CA TRP A 91 8.73 5.90 4.42
C TRP A 91 9.23 7.24 4.97
N GLU A 92 10.20 7.24 5.89
CA GLU A 92 10.84 8.47 6.38
C GLU A 92 11.52 9.24 5.24
N ASP A 93 12.31 8.55 4.42
CA ASP A 93 12.98 9.13 3.24
C ASP A 93 11.97 9.68 2.23
N HIS A 94 10.83 8.99 2.05
CA HIS A 94 9.78 9.42 1.15
C HIS A 94 9.03 10.65 1.69
N ALA A 95 8.67 10.66 2.98
CA ALA A 95 8.03 11.79 3.65
C ALA A 95 8.91 13.04 3.66
N ALA A 96 10.24 12.88 3.76
CA ALA A 96 11.20 13.97 3.67
C ALA A 96 11.31 14.56 2.24
N LYS A 97 10.97 13.80 1.20
CA LYS A 97 11.00 14.26 -0.21
C LYS A 97 9.66 14.83 -0.66
N GLN A 98 8.54 14.28 -0.19
CA GLN A 98 7.18 14.67 -0.56
C GLN A 98 6.39 15.14 0.67
N HIS A 99 6.58 16.40 1.05
CA HIS A 99 6.01 16.95 2.29
C HIS A 99 4.47 16.99 2.30
N ASP A 100 3.84 17.07 1.13
CA ASP A 100 2.39 17.21 0.97
C ASP A 100 1.60 15.95 1.31
N ILE A 101 2.25 14.79 1.29
CA ILE A 101 1.66 13.49 1.65
C ILE A 101 2.27 12.89 2.92
N SER A 102 3.16 13.62 3.59
CA SER A 102 3.86 13.16 4.79
C SER A 102 2.91 12.65 5.88
N TRP A 103 1.73 13.29 6.03
CA TRP A 103 0.72 12.85 6.99
C TRP A 103 0.23 11.42 6.76
N TYR A 104 0.00 11.00 5.51
CA TYR A 104 -0.42 9.63 5.19
C TYR A 104 0.66 8.62 5.57
N VAL A 105 1.92 9.01 5.36
CA VAL A 105 3.07 8.19 5.72
C VAL A 105 3.17 8.05 7.24
N TYR A 106 2.99 9.14 8.00
CA TYR A 106 3.03 9.09 9.47
C TYR A 106 1.90 8.22 10.07
N GLU A 107 0.69 8.29 9.51
CA GLU A 107 -0.40 7.38 9.89
C GLU A 107 -0.02 5.91 9.64
N GLY A 108 0.59 5.63 8.49
CA GLY A 108 1.13 4.30 8.17
C GLY A 108 2.22 3.85 9.17
N MET A 109 3.13 4.76 9.52
CA MET A 109 4.21 4.51 10.48
C MET A 109 3.67 4.21 11.88
N GLU A 110 2.62 4.88 12.34
CA GLU A 110 2.01 4.59 13.65
C GLU A 110 1.54 3.13 13.73
N TRP A 111 0.84 2.65 12.68
CA TRP A 111 0.42 1.27 12.59
C TRP A 111 1.61 0.31 12.51
N LEU A 112 2.61 0.63 11.69
CA LEU A 112 3.81 -0.19 11.55
C LEU A 112 4.55 -0.34 12.88
N ASN A 113 4.72 0.73 13.64
CA ASN A 113 5.33 0.73 14.97
C ASN A 113 4.58 -0.18 15.94
N LYS A 114 3.25 -0.12 15.92
CA LYS A 114 2.40 -1.00 16.75
C LYS A 114 2.59 -2.48 16.42
N TYR A 115 2.80 -2.84 15.15
CA TYR A 115 3.08 -4.21 14.74
C TYR A 115 4.52 -4.62 15.04
N HIS A 116 5.49 -3.73 14.83
CA HIS A 116 6.88 -3.91 15.21
C HIS A 116 7.02 -4.21 16.70
N ASP A 117 6.38 -3.41 17.58
CA ASP A 117 6.38 -3.61 19.03
C ASP A 117 5.78 -4.96 19.44
N LYS A 118 4.72 -5.39 18.76
CA LYS A 118 4.11 -6.71 19.02
C LYS A 118 5.04 -7.84 18.60
N ALA A 119 5.70 -7.72 17.46
CA ALA A 119 6.67 -8.70 16.98
C ALA A 119 7.88 -8.77 17.94
N GLY A 120 8.44 -7.63 18.33
CA GLY A 120 9.57 -7.57 19.27
C GLY A 120 9.27 -8.11 20.67
N LYS A 121 8.01 -8.06 21.13
CA LYS A 121 7.59 -8.67 22.41
C LYS A 121 7.41 -10.19 22.33
N SER A 122 7.36 -10.76 21.13
CA SER A 122 7.21 -12.20 20.95
C SER A 122 8.58 -12.87 20.95
N PRO A 123 8.86 -13.78 21.90
CA PRO A 123 10.14 -14.49 21.95
C PRO A 123 10.47 -15.22 20.65
N THR A 124 9.45 -15.67 19.90
CA THR A 124 9.64 -16.41 18.66
C THR A 124 10.32 -15.56 17.58
N TYR A 125 9.95 -14.28 17.45
CA TYR A 125 10.58 -13.37 16.48
C TYR A 125 11.99 -12.98 16.92
N VAL A 126 12.19 -12.78 18.23
CA VAL A 126 13.50 -12.41 18.79
C VAL A 126 14.50 -13.56 18.69
N ILE A 127 14.09 -14.80 18.97
CA ILE A 127 14.95 -15.99 18.89
C ILE A 127 15.27 -16.36 17.44
N ALA A 128 14.39 -15.99 16.50
CA ALA A 128 14.60 -16.25 15.08
C ALA A 128 15.64 -15.30 14.43
N MET A 129 15.86 -14.11 15.00
CA MET A 129 16.94 -13.20 14.57
C MET A 129 18.30 -13.60 15.14
#